data_AF-A0A227J0L3-F1
#
_entry.id   AF-A0A227J0L3-F1
#
_cell.length_a   1.000
_cell.length_b   1.000
_cell.length_c   1.000
_cell.angle_alpha   90.00
_cell.angle_beta   90.00
_cell.angle_gamma   90.00
#
_symmetry.space_group_name_H-M   'P 1'
#
loop_
_entity.id
_entity.type
_entity.pdbx_description
1 polymer ?
#
loop_
_entity_poly.entity_id
_entity_poly.type
_entity_poly.pdbx_seq_one_letter_code
_entity_poly.pdbx_strand_id
1 'polypeptide(L)'
;MQDLSLHGLLLQAEGLDTLNPALLVDVGFSFHQSEQEITLTAQIVDVTQDQIRLKITNIGIESISQLKRFIELNVGNNELLNRELDHLSD
;
A
#
# COMPACT_ATOMS: atom_id res chain seq x y z
N MET A 1 -2.80 4.86 8.73
CA MET A 1 -2.24 3.70 8.01
C MET A 1 -1.61 2.78 9.04
N GLN A 2 -2.03 1.51 9.06
CA GLN A 2 -1.66 0.57 10.13
C GLN A 2 -0.53 -0.37 9.68
N ASP A 3 -0.57 -0.82 8.42
CA ASP A 3 0.48 -1.64 7.82
C ASP A 3 0.63 -1.29 6.33
N LEU A 4 1.84 -1.43 5.81
CA LEU A 4 2.22 -1.06 4.45
C LEU A 4 3.30 -2.02 3.92
N SER A 5 3.05 -2.60 2.75
CA SER A 5 3.98 -3.46 2.02
C SER A 5 4.01 -3.09 0.54
N LEU A 6 4.85 -3.73 -0.25
CA LEU A 6 4.85 -3.57 -1.71
C LEU A 6 3.60 -4.17 -2.39
N HIS A 7 2.86 -5.05 -1.69
CA HIS A 7 1.72 -5.78 -2.27
C HIS A 7 0.37 -5.29 -1.79
N GLY A 8 0.31 -4.53 -0.70
CA GLY A 8 -0.95 -4.22 -0.05
C GLY A 8 -0.83 -3.25 1.11
N LEU A 9 -1.99 -2.73 1.48
CA LEU A 9 -2.16 -1.78 2.57
C LEU A 9 -3.19 -2.31 3.58
N LEU A 10 -2.95 -2.00 4.85
CA LEU A 10 -3.94 -2.13 5.90
C LEU A 10 -4.24 -0.75 6.46
N LEU A 11 -5.47 -0.28 6.24
CA LEU A 11 -5.91 1.03 6.67
C LEU A 11 -7.00 0.90 7.72
N GLN A 12 -6.99 1.85 8.65
CA GLN A 12 -8.07 2.04 9.61
C GLN A 12 -8.78 3.34 9.25
N ALA A 13 -10.09 3.28 9.04
CA ALA A 13 -10.92 4.41 8.70
C ALA A 13 -12.37 4.16 9.14
N GLU A 14 -13.09 5.22 9.43
CA GLU A 14 -14.53 5.17 9.73
C GLU A 14 -15.35 5.19 8.43
N GLY A 15 -16.57 4.67 8.46
CA GLY A 15 -17.51 4.76 7.34
C GLY A 15 -17.22 3.81 6.16
N LEU A 16 -16.43 2.76 6.40
CA LEU A 16 -16.08 1.76 5.39
C LEU A 16 -17.28 0.96 4.87
N ASP A 17 -18.38 0.92 5.63
CA ASP A 17 -19.64 0.25 5.25
C ASP A 17 -20.23 0.75 3.93
N THR A 18 -19.82 1.93 3.47
CA THR A 18 -20.28 2.54 2.22
C THR A 18 -19.47 2.12 1.00
N LEU A 19 -18.33 1.45 1.19
CA LEU A 19 -17.45 1.04 0.11
C LEU A 19 -18.02 -0.19 -0.59
N ASN A 20 -17.97 -0.19 -1.92
CA ASN A 20 -18.31 -1.35 -2.72
C ASN A 20 -17.05 -2.21 -2.93
N PRO A 21 -16.96 -3.42 -2.33
CA PRO A 21 -15.77 -4.27 -2.44
C PRO A 21 -15.46 -4.74 -3.86
N ALA A 22 -16.44 -4.66 -4.77
CA ALA A 22 -16.26 -5.03 -6.18
C ALA A 22 -15.54 -3.96 -7.01
N LEU A 23 -15.33 -2.76 -6.47
CA LEU A 23 -14.68 -1.66 -7.17
C LEU A 23 -13.20 -1.53 -6.77
N LEU A 24 -12.40 -1.07 -7.72
CA LEU A 24 -11.07 -0.57 -7.43
C LEU A 24 -11.16 0.79 -6.74
N VAL A 25 -10.21 1.04 -5.85
CA VAL A 25 -10.07 2.31 -5.13
C VAL A 25 -8.72 2.93 -5.44
N ASP A 26 -8.72 4.24 -5.60
CA ASP A 26 -7.48 5.02 -5.66
C ASP A 26 -7.08 5.44 -4.24
N VAL A 27 -5.80 5.27 -3.94
CA VAL A 27 -5.21 5.58 -2.63
C VAL A 27 -4.09 6.58 -2.84
N GLY A 28 -4.19 7.72 -2.15
CA GLY A 28 -3.17 8.76 -2.10
C GLY A 28 -2.68 8.95 -0.67
N PHE A 29 -1.36 8.94 -0.47
CA PHE A 29 -0.76 9.26 0.82
C PHE A 29 0.66 9.79 0.66
N SER A 30 1.16 10.51 1.66
CA SER A 30 2.55 10.98 1.73
C SER A 30 3.18 10.58 3.05
N PHE A 31 4.50 10.45 3.06
CA PHE A 31 5.26 10.25 4.28
C PHE A 31 5.61 11.60 4.91
N HIS A 32 5.62 11.71 6.24
CA HIS A 32 5.89 12.98 6.94
C HIS A 32 7.20 13.69 6.53
N GLN A 33 8.17 12.97 5.99
CA GLN A 33 9.46 13.49 5.54
C GLN A 33 9.56 13.70 4.02
N SER A 34 8.48 13.47 3.27
CA SER A 34 8.41 13.62 1.82
C SER A 34 7.24 14.52 1.44
N GLU A 35 7.50 15.55 0.63
CA GLU A 35 6.44 16.35 0.01
C GLU A 35 5.81 15.65 -1.21
N GLN A 36 6.40 14.54 -1.66
CA GLN A 36 5.91 13.80 -2.83
C GLN A 36 4.84 12.79 -2.41
N GLU A 37 3.70 12.84 -3.10
CA GLU A 37 2.56 11.95 -2.89
C GLU A 37 2.80 10.60 -3.59
N ILE A 38 2.46 9.53 -2.89
CA ILE A 38 2.33 8.18 -3.43
C ILE A 38 0.89 7.99 -3.84
N THR A 39 0.69 7.63 -5.10
CA THR A 39 -0.62 7.28 -5.65
C THR A 39 -0.61 5.87 -6.21
N LEU A 40 -1.66 5.12 -5.91
CA LEU A 40 -1.86 3.75 -6.38
C LEU A 40 -3.33 3.43 -6.52
N THR A 41 -3.62 2.41 -7.32
CA THR A 41 -4.95 1.79 -7.41
C THR A 41 -4.88 0.43 -6.74
N ALA A 42 -5.90 0.10 -5.95
CA ALA A 42 -5.97 -1.14 -5.20
C ALA A 42 -7.36 -1.78 -5.24
N GLN A 43 -7.39 -3.09 -5.06
CA GLN A 43 -8.61 -3.86 -4.86
C GLN A 43 -8.90 -4.00 -3.37
N ILE A 44 -10.17 -3.88 -2.99
CA ILE A 44 -10.64 -4.21 -1.65
C ILE A 44 -10.64 -5.73 -1.48
N VAL A 45 -9.81 -6.24 -0.56
CA VAL A 45 -9.74 -7.66 -0.24
C VAL A 45 -10.74 -8.01 0.86
N ASP A 46 -10.81 -7.17 1.89
CA ASP A 46 -11.69 -7.37 3.04
C ASP A 46 -11.99 -6.04 3.72
N VAL A 47 -13.18 -5.93 4.31
CA VAL A 47 -13.61 -4.80 5.15
C VAL A 47 -14.18 -5.40 6.42
N THR A 48 -13.53 -5.13 7.55
CA THR A 48 -13.95 -5.61 8.86
C THR A 48 -13.97 -4.45 9.84
N GLN A 49 -15.16 -4.07 10.32
CA GLN A 49 -15.37 -2.92 11.20
C GLN A 49 -14.76 -1.65 10.59
N ASP A 50 -13.81 -1.03 11.29
CA ASP A 50 -13.11 0.18 10.84
C ASP A 50 -11.79 -0.13 10.12
N GLN A 51 -11.58 -1.38 9.68
CA GLN A 51 -10.37 -1.79 8.97
C GLN A 51 -10.68 -2.22 7.54
N ILE A 52 -9.84 -1.78 6.62
CA ILE A 52 -9.86 -2.19 5.22
C ILE A 52 -8.51 -2.76 4.81
N ARG A 53 -8.55 -3.95 4.19
CA ARG A 53 -7.41 -4.60 3.57
C ARG A 53 -7.45 -4.38 2.07
N LEU A 54 -6.37 -3.83 1.54
CA LEU A 54 -6.22 -3.49 0.13
C LEU A 54 -5.07 -4.29 -0.49
N LYS A 55 -5.27 -4.80 -1.70
CA LYS A 55 -4.20 -5.35 -2.55
C LYS A 55 -3.88 -4.35 -3.65
N ILE A 56 -2.62 -3.94 -3.76
CA ILE A 56 -2.18 -3.01 -4.80
C ILE A 56 -2.34 -3.72 -6.16
N THR A 57 -3.03 -3.07 -7.09
CA THR A 57 -3.23 -3.58 -8.46
C THR A 57 -2.39 -2.80 -9.46
N ASN A 58 -2.20 -1.49 -9.23
CA ASN A 58 -1.39 -0.65 -10.09
C ASN A 58 -0.74 0.46 -9.27
N ILE A 59 0.51 0.78 -9.59
CA ILE A 59 1.27 1.85 -8.93
C ILE A 59 2.26 2.43 -9.93
N GLY A 60 2.36 3.76 -10.00
CA GLY A 60 3.29 4.43 -10.89
C GLY A 60 4.75 4.21 -10.48
N ILE A 61 5.68 4.29 -11.44
CA ILE A 61 7.12 4.05 -11.25
C ILE A 61 7.72 4.93 -10.13
N GLU A 62 7.32 6.20 -10.09
CA GLU A 62 7.79 7.13 -9.05
C GLU A 62 7.28 6.74 -7.66
N SER A 63 6.00 6.37 -7.58
CA SER A 63 5.33 5.97 -6.34
C SER A 63 5.89 4.65 -5.80
N ILE A 64 6.10 3.63 -6.64
CA ILE A 64 6.68 2.35 -6.20
C ILE A 64 8.13 2.49 -5.76
N SER A 65 8.91 3.36 -6.41
CA SER A 65 10.30 3.62 -6.03
C SER A 65 10.40 4.26 -4.66
N GLN A 66 9.51 5.22 -4.36
CA GLN A 66 9.44 5.84 -3.03
C GLN A 66 8.96 4.87 -1.97
N LEU A 67 7.92 4.08 -2.26
CA LEU A 67 7.40 3.07 -1.35
C LEU A 67 8.48 2.05 -0.98
N LYS A 68 9.21 1.56 -1.98
CA LYS A 68 10.34 0.65 -1.80
C LYS A 68 11.42 1.25 -0.92
N ARG A 69 11.84 2.48 -1.19
CA ARG A 69 12.83 3.19 -0.38
C ARG A 69 12.36 3.38 1.06
N PHE A 70 11.08 3.67 1.27
CA PHE A 70 10.53 3.78 2.62
C PHE A 70 10.58 2.44 3.37
N ILE A 71 10.17 1.35 2.72
CA ILE A 71 10.24 0.01 3.32
C ILE A 71 11.69 -0.38 3.62
N GLU A 72 12.63 -0.13 2.71
CA GLU A 72 14.08 -0.31 2.92
C GLU A 72 14.59 0.38 4.19
N LEU A 73 14.21 1.65 4.37
CA LEU A 73 14.64 2.46 5.52
C LEU A 73 14.04 1.97 6.84
N ASN A 74 12.82 1.44 6.83
CA ASN A 74 12.15 0.97 8.05
C ASN A 74 12.47 -0.50 8.41
N VAL A 75 12.77 -1.35 7.42
CA VAL A 75 13.13 -2.77 7.65
C VAL A 75 14.60 -2.93 8.05
N GLY A 76 15.47 -2.01 7.62
CA GLY A 76 16.89 -1.99 7.99
C GLY A 76 17.72 -3.20 7.54
N ASN A 77 17.13 -4.14 6.77
CA ASN A 77 17.78 -5.35 6.30
C ASN A 77 17.38 -5.68 4.84
N ASN A 78 18.34 -5.54 3.92
CA ASN A 78 18.16 -5.69 2.47
C ASN A 78 17.67 -7.09 2.03
N GLU A 79 17.92 -8.15 2.82
CA GLU A 79 17.51 -9.51 2.43
C GLU A 79 15.99 -9.73 2.48
N LEU A 80 15.31 -9.10 3.45
CA LEU A 80 13.85 -9.18 3.56
C LEU A 80 13.16 -8.43 2.42
N LEU A 81 13.75 -7.32 1.98
CA LEU A 81 13.25 -6.56 0.84
C LEU A 81 13.37 -7.34 -0.47
N ASN A 82 14.52 -7.96 -0.75
CA ASN A 82 14.73 -8.71 -1.99
C ASN A 82 13.67 -9.81 -2.16
N ARG A 83 13.30 -10.48 -1.06
CA ARG A 83 12.22 -11.47 -1.06
C ARG A 83 10.85 -10.89 -1.41
N GLU A 84 10.53 -9.67 -0.97
CA GLU A 84 9.27 -9.02 -1.36
C GLU A 84 9.27 -8.59 -2.83
N LEU A 85 10.42 -8.20 -3.40
CA LEU A 85 10.51 -7.83 -4.82
C LEU A 85 10.29 -9.01 -5.76
N ASP A 86 10.79 -10.20 -5.39
CA ASP A 86 10.62 -11.41 -6.19
C ASP A 86 9.13 -11.78 -6.34
N HIS A 87 8.28 -11.45 -5.35
CA HIS A 87 6.83 -11.69 -5.41
C HIS A 87 6.06 -10.70 -6.30
N LEU A 88 6.69 -9.61 -6.76
CA LEU A 88 6.08 -8.63 -7.68
C LEU A 88 6.29 -8.96 -9.15
N SER A 89 7.23 -9.86 -9.47
CA SER A 89 7.65 -10.15 -10.86
C SER A 89 6.94 -11.37 -11.47
N ASP A 90 6.01 -11.99 -10.73
CA ASP A 90 5.13 -13.10 -11.16
C ASP A 90 3.67 -12.62 -11.23
#